data_AF-A0A924GJP6-F1
#
_entry.id   AF-A0A924GJP6-F1
#
_cell.length_a   1.000
_cell.length_b   1.000
_cell.length_c   1.000
_cell.angle_alpha   90.00
_cell.angle_beta   90.00
_cell.angle_gamma   90.00
#
_symmetry.space_group_name_H-M   'P 1'
#
loop_
_entity.id
_entity.type
_entity.pdbx_description
1 polymer ?
#
loop_
_entity_poly.entity_id
_entity_poly.type
_entity_poly.pdbx_seq_one_letter_code
_entity_poly.pdbx_strand_id
1 'polypeptide(L)'
;MPKPYPAEFRARVLALLRAGKTVQQVARELDLSDATIYNWRRQDEIDTGNRPGLSSPQAAELATARRRIRGLEEEVLILNRAAEKWKPVVRPKERFALIADLGDQGCSIERASRVLEVSAAGFYAWRQRPPSERAIRHAWLTDVIREVHAESFQTYGARRVYAELTLGRGLTVGRGAVELLMGRAGLYGLPGPRKSRLILPKLTTAGDLVRREFTREAIDQLWVTDITEHPTREGKVYCCVVLDICSRKIVGWSIDSSQTAALATNALGMAIQARRPPDGAVIHSDHGVQFTSWAFTQRALDSGLLPSMGAVGSCYDNAVIESFWGRMQVELLNRRRWNTRLELANAIFEYLEIFHNRKRRHSSLGMLTPTEYETMNRAIHVA
;
A
#
# COMPACT_ATOMS: atom_id res chain seq x y z
N MET A 1 43.54 -9.76 -33.90
CA MET A 1 44.97 -9.40 -33.72
C MET A 1 45.82 -10.55 -34.22
N PRO A 2 46.91 -10.31 -34.96
CA PRO A 2 47.86 -11.37 -35.34
C PRO A 2 48.40 -12.06 -34.08
N LYS A 3 48.67 -13.36 -34.16
CA LYS A 3 49.30 -14.08 -33.03
C LYS A 3 50.67 -13.45 -32.76
N PRO A 4 51.00 -13.12 -31.50
CA PRO A 4 52.30 -12.57 -31.17
C PRO A 4 53.41 -13.60 -31.47
N TYR A 5 54.50 -13.15 -32.07
CA TYR A 5 55.67 -14.00 -32.31
C TYR A 5 56.22 -14.58 -31.00
N PRO A 6 56.62 -15.87 -30.97
CA PRO A 6 57.21 -16.50 -29.78
C PRO A 6 58.43 -15.74 -29.25
N ALA A 7 58.64 -15.76 -27.93
CA ALA A 7 59.76 -15.06 -27.29
C ALA A 7 61.13 -15.56 -27.80
N GLU A 8 61.27 -16.87 -27.98
CA GLU A 8 62.49 -17.50 -28.52
C GLU A 8 62.80 -17.03 -29.94
N PHE A 9 61.78 -16.87 -30.78
CA PHE A 9 61.94 -16.37 -32.14
C PHE A 9 62.44 -14.92 -32.14
N ARG A 10 61.86 -14.05 -31.28
CA ARG A 10 62.33 -12.66 -31.13
C ARG A 10 63.76 -12.58 -30.63
N ALA A 11 64.14 -13.43 -29.66
CA ALA A 11 65.49 -13.49 -29.13
C ALA A 11 66.52 -13.88 -30.20
N ARG A 12 66.19 -14.83 -31.08
CA ARG A 12 67.05 -15.22 -32.22
C ARG A 12 67.21 -14.09 -33.25
N VAL A 13 66.14 -13.35 -33.54
CA VAL A 13 66.19 -12.18 -34.42
C VAL A 13 67.09 -11.09 -33.84
N LEU A 14 66.97 -10.80 -32.54
CA LEU A 14 67.82 -9.82 -31.85
C LEU A 14 69.30 -10.27 -31.80
N ALA A 15 69.56 -11.57 -31.64
CA ALA A 15 70.91 -12.12 -31.70
C ALA A 15 71.57 -11.92 -33.09
N LEU A 16 70.82 -12.08 -34.18
CA LEU A 16 71.32 -11.80 -35.54
C LEU A 16 71.68 -10.33 -35.75
N LEU A 17 70.92 -9.40 -35.14
CA LEU A 17 71.25 -7.97 -35.17
C LEU A 17 72.49 -7.65 -34.33
N ARG A 18 72.65 -8.28 -33.16
CA ARG A 18 73.86 -8.14 -32.33
C ARG A 18 75.11 -8.72 -33.00
N ALA A 19 74.94 -9.74 -33.84
CA ALA A 19 75.99 -10.32 -34.69
C ALA A 19 76.36 -9.46 -35.92
N GLY A 20 75.74 -8.27 -36.08
CA GLY A 20 76.11 -7.29 -37.10
C GLY A 20 75.28 -7.30 -38.37
N LYS A 21 74.22 -8.13 -38.48
CA LYS A 21 73.28 -8.05 -39.61
C LYS A 21 72.42 -6.79 -39.52
N THR A 22 72.12 -6.17 -40.66
CA THR A 22 71.24 -4.99 -40.71
C THR A 22 69.76 -5.40 -40.58
N VAL A 23 68.92 -4.49 -40.08
CA VAL A 23 67.46 -4.71 -39.93
C VAL A 23 66.82 -5.09 -41.27
N GLN A 24 67.24 -4.45 -42.37
CA GLN A 24 66.73 -4.73 -43.73
C GLN A 24 67.10 -6.12 -44.25
N GLN A 25 68.29 -6.64 -43.88
CA GLN A 25 68.70 -8.00 -44.24
C GLN A 25 67.89 -9.04 -43.49
N VAL A 26 67.73 -8.86 -42.16
CA VAL A 26 66.98 -9.80 -41.32
C VAL A 26 65.48 -9.77 -41.64
N ALA A 27 64.93 -8.60 -41.99
CA ALA A 27 63.56 -8.44 -42.46
C ALA A 27 63.29 -9.24 -43.74
N ARG A 28 64.18 -9.16 -44.74
CA ARG A 28 64.08 -9.90 -46.00
C ARG A 28 64.28 -11.41 -45.83
N GLU A 29 65.22 -11.83 -44.98
CA GLU A 29 65.51 -13.25 -44.75
C GLU A 29 64.37 -13.98 -44.03
N LEU A 30 63.64 -13.29 -43.15
CA LEU A 30 62.61 -13.89 -42.30
C LEU A 30 61.18 -13.47 -42.68
N ASP A 31 61.01 -12.76 -43.79
CA ASP A 31 59.74 -12.19 -44.25
C ASP A 31 59.00 -11.39 -43.15
N LEU A 32 59.75 -10.52 -42.47
CA LEU A 32 59.25 -9.67 -41.39
C LEU A 32 59.24 -8.20 -41.82
N SER A 33 58.27 -7.44 -41.33
CA SER A 33 58.28 -5.98 -41.48
C SER A 33 59.44 -5.36 -40.69
N ASP A 34 60.22 -4.48 -41.32
CA ASP A 34 61.28 -3.67 -40.71
C ASP A 34 60.81 -3.01 -39.40
N ALA A 35 59.59 -2.46 -39.38
CA ALA A 35 59.00 -1.80 -38.22
C ALA A 35 58.86 -2.75 -37.00
N THR A 36 58.60 -4.03 -37.24
CA THR A 36 58.48 -5.04 -36.18
C THR A 36 59.84 -5.30 -35.54
N ILE A 37 60.89 -5.40 -36.36
CA ILE A 37 62.27 -5.62 -35.91
C ILE A 37 62.81 -4.38 -35.19
N TYR A 38 62.52 -3.17 -35.68
CA TYR A 38 62.86 -1.92 -34.99
C TYR A 38 62.17 -1.81 -33.62
N ASN A 39 60.91 -2.21 -33.51
CA ASN A 39 60.20 -2.22 -32.24
C ASN A 39 60.80 -3.22 -31.23
N TRP A 40 61.20 -4.41 -31.68
CA TRP A 40 61.89 -5.37 -30.83
C TRP A 40 63.25 -4.88 -30.38
N ARG A 41 64.05 -4.31 -31.29
CA ARG A 41 65.37 -3.74 -30.96
C ARG A 41 65.23 -2.61 -29.95
N ARG A 42 64.27 -1.70 -30.15
CA ARG A 42 64.00 -0.60 -29.22
C ARG A 42 63.61 -1.12 -27.82
N GLN A 43 62.78 -2.16 -27.74
CA GLN A 43 62.39 -2.76 -26.46
C GLN A 43 63.57 -3.49 -25.81
N ASP A 44 64.41 -4.18 -26.59
CA ASP A 44 65.65 -4.83 -26.10
C ASP A 44 66.64 -3.80 -25.53
N GLU A 45 66.84 -2.67 -26.21
CA GLU A 45 67.67 -1.55 -25.71
C GLU A 45 67.13 -0.95 -24.40
N ILE A 46 65.81 -0.93 -24.21
CA ILE A 46 65.16 -0.52 -22.95
C ILE A 46 65.35 -1.60 -21.87
N ASP A 47 65.19 -2.87 -22.23
CA ASP A 47 65.30 -4.00 -21.30
C ASP A 47 66.74 -4.21 -20.81
N THR A 48 67.76 -3.88 -21.62
CA THR A 48 69.17 -3.91 -21.24
C THR A 48 69.70 -2.61 -20.62
N GLY A 49 68.84 -1.60 -20.41
CA GLY A 49 69.21 -0.33 -19.78
C GLY A 49 70.00 0.65 -20.65
N ASN A 50 70.13 0.37 -21.96
CA ASN A 50 70.83 1.23 -22.92
C ASN A 50 69.94 2.40 -23.42
N ARG A 51 68.65 2.38 -23.07
CA ARG A 51 67.69 3.41 -23.42
C ARG A 51 66.68 3.61 -22.28
N PRO A 52 66.30 4.86 -21.93
CA PRO A 52 65.25 5.08 -20.93
C PRO A 52 63.88 4.63 -21.47
N GLY A 53 63.12 3.91 -20.65
CA GLY A 53 61.79 3.40 -20.99
C GLY A 53 61.28 2.37 -19.97
N LEU A 54 60.03 1.93 -20.15
CA LEU A 54 59.43 0.87 -19.33
C LEU A 54 59.93 -0.49 -19.84
N SER A 55 60.67 -1.22 -19.00
CA SER A 55 61.18 -2.54 -19.38
C SER A 55 60.04 -3.56 -19.47
N SER A 56 60.23 -4.62 -20.27
CA SER A 56 59.26 -5.70 -20.43
C SER A 56 58.87 -6.34 -19.09
N PRO A 57 59.81 -6.58 -18.13
CA PRO A 57 59.46 -7.02 -16.78
C PRO A 57 58.59 -6.02 -16.02
N GLN A 58 58.95 -4.73 -16.02
CA GLN A 58 58.19 -3.66 -15.35
C GLN A 58 56.79 -3.50 -15.97
N ALA A 59 56.66 -3.63 -17.29
CA ALA A 59 55.39 -3.57 -17.99
C ALA A 59 54.48 -4.76 -17.64
N ALA A 60 55.04 -5.96 -17.52
CA ALA A 60 54.32 -7.17 -17.12
C ALA A 60 53.84 -7.08 -15.65
N GLU A 61 54.70 -6.56 -14.77
CA GLU A 61 54.36 -6.29 -13.37
C GLU A 61 53.24 -5.24 -13.26
N LEU A 62 53.38 -4.11 -13.96
CA LEU A 62 52.36 -3.06 -14.00
C LEU A 62 51.02 -3.56 -14.55
N ALA A 63 51.04 -4.40 -15.60
CA ALA A 63 49.83 -5.03 -16.13
C ALA A 63 49.18 -5.98 -15.13
N THR A 64 49.97 -6.67 -14.31
CA THR A 64 49.49 -7.57 -13.25
C THR A 64 48.94 -6.78 -12.06
N ALA A 65 49.63 -5.73 -11.63
CA ALA A 65 49.18 -4.79 -10.61
C ALA A 65 47.88 -4.09 -11.02
N ARG A 66 47.79 -3.56 -12.25
CA ARG A 66 46.55 -2.95 -12.78
C ARG A 66 45.39 -3.93 -12.83
N ARG A 67 45.65 -5.20 -13.19
CA ARG A 67 44.63 -6.26 -13.12
C ARG A 67 44.17 -6.52 -11.68
N ARG A 68 45.10 -6.53 -10.72
CA ARG A 68 44.80 -6.72 -9.31
C ARG A 68 44.01 -5.54 -8.73
N ILE A 69 44.41 -4.31 -9.03
CA ILE A 69 43.72 -3.08 -8.61
C ILE A 69 42.27 -3.11 -9.09
N ARG A 70 42.03 -3.34 -10.39
CA ARG A 70 40.66 -3.46 -10.92
C ARG A 70 39.85 -4.54 -10.21
N GLY A 71 40.45 -5.70 -9.95
CA GLY A 71 39.79 -6.78 -9.21
C GLY A 71 39.44 -6.39 -7.76
N LEU A 72 40.33 -5.66 -7.08
CA LEU A 72 40.12 -5.16 -5.72
C LEU A 72 39.07 -4.05 -5.68
N GLU A 73 39.10 -3.11 -6.63
CA GLU A 73 38.10 -2.04 -6.76
C GLU A 73 36.69 -2.64 -6.93
N GLU A 74 36.56 -3.69 -7.75
CA GLU A 74 35.30 -4.38 -7.93
C GLU A 74 34.87 -5.17 -6.69
N GLU A 75 35.80 -5.84 -6.00
CA GLU A 75 35.50 -6.50 -4.71
C GLU A 75 35.02 -5.50 -3.65
N VAL A 76 35.68 -4.34 -3.54
CA VAL A 76 35.30 -3.26 -2.62
C VAL A 76 33.92 -2.72 -2.97
N LEU A 77 33.61 -2.51 -4.26
CA LEU A 77 32.30 -2.09 -4.71
C LEU A 77 31.21 -3.10 -4.31
N ILE A 78 31.45 -4.39 -4.55
CA ILE A 78 30.52 -5.46 -4.17
C ILE A 78 30.30 -5.47 -2.65
N LEU A 79 31.38 -5.40 -1.86
CA LEU A 79 31.31 -5.40 -0.40
C LEU A 79 30.59 -4.18 0.16
N ASN A 80 30.84 -2.98 -0.38
CA ASN A 80 30.14 -1.77 0.03
C ASN A 80 28.64 -1.88 -0.26
N ARG A 81 28.26 -2.39 -1.43
CA ARG A 81 26.84 -2.57 -1.77
C ARG A 81 26.17 -3.67 -0.95
N ALA A 82 26.89 -4.75 -0.68
CA ALA A 82 26.45 -5.80 0.23
C ALA A 82 26.25 -5.24 1.64
N ALA A 83 27.19 -4.42 2.14
CA ALA A 83 27.13 -3.75 3.44
C ALA A 83 25.93 -2.79 3.55
N GLU A 84 25.63 -2.02 2.50
CA GLU A 84 24.43 -1.16 2.45
C GLU A 84 23.12 -1.96 2.56
N LYS A 85 23.08 -3.17 1.98
CA LYS A 85 21.92 -4.08 2.10
C LYS A 85 21.96 -4.96 3.35
N TRP A 86 23.07 -4.99 4.10
CA TRP A 86 23.25 -5.82 5.29
C TRP A 86 22.59 -5.16 6.53
N LYS A 87 21.29 -5.39 6.68
CA LYS A 87 20.62 -5.50 7.99
C LYS A 87 20.21 -6.98 8.17
N PRO A 88 20.07 -7.50 9.41
CA PRO A 88 20.51 -8.86 9.76
C PRO A 88 19.83 -9.96 8.93
N VAL A 89 20.64 -10.95 8.54
CA VAL A 89 20.31 -12.21 7.83
C VAL A 89 19.56 -12.01 6.50
N VAL A 90 20.31 -11.60 5.47
CA VAL A 90 19.85 -11.60 4.07
C VAL A 90 19.63 -13.05 3.61
N ARG A 91 18.41 -13.37 3.18
CA ARG A 91 18.05 -14.73 2.71
C ARG A 91 18.81 -15.05 1.41
N PRO A 92 19.15 -16.32 1.12
CA PRO A 92 19.88 -16.68 -0.12
C PRO A 92 19.26 -16.13 -1.42
N LYS A 93 17.93 -16.03 -1.49
CA LYS A 93 17.22 -15.46 -2.66
C LYS A 93 17.49 -13.96 -2.87
N GLU A 94 17.77 -13.22 -1.81
CA GLU A 94 18.10 -11.79 -1.89
C GLU A 94 19.56 -11.57 -2.29
N ARG A 95 20.46 -12.52 -2.00
CA ARG A 95 21.84 -12.51 -2.49
C ARG A 95 21.90 -12.63 -4.01
N PHE A 96 21.09 -13.51 -4.61
CA PHE A 96 21.01 -13.62 -6.08
C PHE A 96 20.42 -12.37 -6.74
N ALA A 97 19.43 -11.73 -6.13
CA ALA A 97 18.93 -10.45 -6.62
C ALA A 97 20.01 -9.35 -6.59
N LEU A 98 20.82 -9.28 -5.53
CA LEU A 98 21.95 -8.35 -5.46
C LEU A 98 23.01 -8.64 -6.54
N ILE A 99 23.30 -9.90 -6.84
CA ILE A 99 24.21 -10.29 -7.92
C ILE A 99 23.67 -9.84 -9.29
N ALA A 100 22.36 -9.92 -9.51
CA ALA A 100 21.74 -9.40 -10.73
C ALA A 100 21.93 -7.87 -10.83
N ASP A 101 21.60 -7.12 -9.77
CA ASP A 101 21.78 -5.66 -9.72
C ASP A 101 23.24 -5.25 -10.00
N LEU A 102 24.21 -5.99 -9.44
CA LEU A 102 25.65 -5.74 -9.64
C LEU A 102 26.10 -6.10 -11.07
N GLY A 103 25.55 -7.17 -11.64
CA GLY A 103 25.78 -7.56 -13.03
C GLY A 103 25.31 -6.50 -14.02
N ASP A 104 24.14 -5.91 -13.78
CA ASP A 104 23.60 -4.81 -14.60
C ASP A 104 24.46 -3.53 -14.50
N GLN A 105 25.25 -3.40 -13.44
CA GLN A 105 26.24 -2.33 -13.24
C GLN A 105 27.63 -2.66 -13.80
N GLY A 106 27.79 -3.83 -14.44
CA GLY A 106 29.04 -4.24 -15.09
C GLY A 106 30.00 -5.06 -14.22
N CYS A 107 29.61 -5.45 -13.01
CA CYS A 107 30.41 -6.37 -12.19
C CYS A 107 30.35 -7.81 -12.76
N SER A 108 31.45 -8.55 -12.64
CA SER A 108 31.51 -9.98 -12.92
C SER A 108 30.62 -10.75 -11.96
N ILE A 109 29.73 -11.57 -12.54
CA ILE A 109 28.82 -12.44 -11.80
C ILE A 109 29.61 -13.47 -10.97
N GLU A 110 30.73 -13.96 -11.51
CA GLU A 110 31.62 -14.92 -10.83
C GLU A 110 32.26 -14.28 -9.59
N ARG A 111 32.73 -13.03 -9.73
CA ARG A 111 33.34 -12.28 -8.63
C ARG A 111 32.29 -11.93 -7.57
N ALA A 112 31.11 -11.44 -7.98
CA ALA A 112 30.00 -11.15 -7.08
C ALA A 112 29.49 -12.39 -6.34
N SER A 113 29.38 -13.52 -7.03
CA SER A 113 28.97 -14.81 -6.43
C SER A 113 29.97 -15.28 -5.38
N ARG A 114 31.27 -15.17 -5.67
CA ARG A 114 32.33 -15.52 -4.72
C ARG A 114 32.31 -14.62 -3.49
N VAL A 115 32.18 -13.30 -3.66
CA VAL A 115 32.15 -12.33 -2.56
C VAL A 115 30.90 -12.51 -1.67
N LEU A 116 29.76 -12.87 -2.27
CA LEU A 116 28.50 -13.11 -1.55
C LEU A 116 28.29 -14.56 -1.08
N GLU A 117 29.32 -15.40 -1.23
CA GLU A 117 29.35 -16.80 -0.80
C GLU A 117 28.19 -17.64 -1.35
N VAL A 118 27.90 -17.50 -2.65
CA VAL A 118 26.89 -18.31 -3.36
C VAL A 118 27.47 -18.86 -4.67
N SER A 119 26.87 -19.91 -5.22
CA SER A 119 27.35 -20.48 -6.48
C SER A 119 26.85 -19.68 -7.69
N ALA A 120 27.73 -19.43 -8.66
CA ALA A 120 27.36 -18.80 -9.93
C ALA A 120 26.34 -19.65 -10.71
N ALA A 121 26.49 -20.97 -10.69
CA ALA A 121 25.51 -21.90 -11.26
C ALA A 121 24.12 -21.75 -10.59
N GLY A 122 24.09 -21.56 -9.26
CA GLY A 122 22.86 -21.29 -8.51
C GLY A 122 22.22 -19.95 -8.89
N PHE A 123 23.02 -18.92 -9.15
CA PHE A 123 22.53 -17.63 -9.65
C PHE A 123 21.85 -17.78 -11.02
N TYR A 124 22.50 -18.44 -11.99
CA TYR A 124 21.90 -18.63 -13.31
C TYR A 124 20.65 -19.51 -13.26
N ALA A 125 20.66 -20.58 -12.45
CA ALA A 125 19.48 -21.40 -12.21
C ALA A 125 18.35 -20.60 -11.56
N TRP A 126 18.65 -19.71 -10.62
CA TRP A 126 17.66 -18.80 -10.02
C TRP A 126 17.11 -17.80 -11.05
N ARG A 127 17.98 -17.23 -11.89
CA ARG A 127 17.61 -16.23 -12.91
C ARG A 127 16.69 -16.80 -13.99
N GLN A 128 16.88 -18.07 -14.36
CA GLN A 128 16.04 -18.76 -15.34
C GLN A 128 14.80 -19.42 -14.72
N ARG A 129 14.73 -19.53 -13.39
CA ARG A 129 13.64 -20.24 -12.71
C ARG A 129 12.32 -19.48 -12.92
N PRO A 130 11.28 -20.13 -13.47
CA PRO A 130 9.98 -19.49 -13.62
C PRO A 130 9.38 -19.15 -12.23
N PRO A 131 8.47 -18.16 -12.16
CA PRO A 131 7.76 -17.86 -10.93
C PRO A 131 7.06 -19.11 -10.38
N SER A 132 7.27 -19.40 -9.10
CA SER A 132 6.54 -20.49 -8.43
C SER A 132 5.03 -20.19 -8.42
N GLU A 133 4.18 -21.22 -8.35
CA GLU A 133 2.73 -21.06 -8.21
C GLU A 133 2.34 -20.09 -7.09
N ARG A 134 3.05 -20.13 -5.95
CA ARG A 134 2.85 -19.18 -4.85
C ARG A 134 3.12 -17.73 -5.27
N ALA A 135 4.16 -17.50 -6.07
CA ALA A 135 4.51 -16.16 -6.56
C ALA A 135 3.45 -15.65 -7.54
N ILE A 136 2.97 -16.51 -8.44
CA ILE A 136 1.87 -16.20 -9.37
C ILE A 136 0.59 -15.87 -8.58
N ARG A 137 0.20 -16.74 -7.63
CA ARG A 137 -0.96 -16.51 -6.76
C ARG A 137 -0.84 -15.22 -5.96
N HIS A 138 0.35 -14.91 -5.43
CA HIS A 138 0.58 -13.69 -4.69
C HIS A 138 0.49 -12.45 -5.57
N ALA A 139 1.01 -12.48 -6.80
CA ALA A 139 0.89 -11.38 -7.75
C ALA A 139 -0.59 -11.11 -8.06
N TRP A 140 -1.32 -12.14 -8.50
CA TRP A 140 -2.76 -12.05 -8.76
C TRP A 140 -3.55 -11.54 -7.54
N LEU A 141 -3.30 -12.13 -6.36
CA LEU A 141 -4.00 -11.71 -5.14
C LEU A 141 -3.67 -10.27 -4.74
N THR A 142 -2.46 -9.78 -5.04
CA THR A 142 -2.08 -8.38 -4.80
C THR A 142 -2.89 -7.45 -5.68
N ASP A 143 -3.14 -7.80 -6.93
CA ASP A 143 -3.97 -7.00 -7.85
C ASP A 143 -5.43 -6.97 -7.38
N VAL A 144 -5.99 -8.12 -7.00
CA VAL A 144 -7.35 -8.19 -6.41
C VAL A 144 -7.44 -7.36 -5.12
N ILE A 145 -6.41 -7.37 -4.27
CA ILE A 145 -6.34 -6.53 -3.07
C ILE A 145 -6.33 -5.04 -3.44
N ARG A 146 -5.63 -4.63 -4.51
CA ARG A 146 -5.62 -3.24 -5.00
C ARG A 146 -6.99 -2.80 -5.46
N GLU A 147 -7.70 -3.64 -6.19
CA GLU A 147 -9.07 -3.38 -6.62
C GLU A 147 -10.00 -3.17 -5.43
N VAL A 148 -10.02 -4.11 -4.47
CA VAL A 148 -10.82 -4.00 -3.24
C VAL A 148 -10.49 -2.71 -2.48
N HIS A 149 -9.20 -2.38 -2.37
CA HIS A 149 -8.77 -1.16 -1.68
C HIS A 149 -9.27 0.10 -2.40
N ALA A 150 -9.18 0.14 -3.73
CA ALA A 150 -9.67 1.25 -4.54
C ALA A 150 -11.21 1.39 -4.47
N GLU A 151 -11.95 0.28 -4.60
CA GLU A 151 -13.41 0.22 -4.47
C GLU A 151 -13.90 0.70 -3.10
N SER A 152 -13.07 0.51 -2.07
CA SER A 152 -13.32 1.01 -0.72
C SER A 152 -12.95 2.49 -0.51
N PHE A 153 -12.67 3.24 -1.57
CA PHE A 153 -12.12 4.60 -1.51
C PHE A 153 -10.83 4.69 -0.67
N GLN A 154 -10.03 3.63 -0.71
CA GLN A 154 -8.78 3.47 0.06
C GLN A 154 -8.99 3.47 1.58
N THR A 155 -10.22 3.18 2.06
CA THR A 155 -10.53 3.20 3.50
C THR A 155 -10.20 1.89 4.20
N TYR A 156 -10.19 0.77 3.47
CA TYR A 156 -10.05 -0.56 4.07
C TYR A 156 -8.62 -0.88 4.49
N GLY A 157 -8.46 -1.30 5.75
CA GLY A 157 -7.29 -2.02 6.21
C GLY A 157 -7.42 -3.53 6.01
N ALA A 158 -6.36 -4.28 6.31
CA ALA A 158 -6.26 -5.71 6.05
C ALA A 158 -7.43 -6.55 6.56
N ARG A 159 -8.03 -6.19 7.71
CA ARG A 159 -9.20 -6.91 8.23
C ARG A 159 -10.43 -6.79 7.32
N ARG A 160 -10.70 -5.60 6.78
CA ARG A 160 -11.85 -5.39 5.88
C ARG A 160 -11.57 -5.88 4.47
N VAL A 161 -10.34 -5.72 3.98
CA VAL A 161 -9.91 -6.33 2.70
C VAL A 161 -10.06 -7.84 2.77
N TYR A 162 -9.60 -8.48 3.86
CA TYR A 162 -9.79 -9.92 4.06
C TYR A 162 -11.26 -10.32 4.04
N ALA A 163 -12.12 -9.57 4.73
CA ALA A 163 -13.57 -9.83 4.72
C ALA A 163 -14.17 -9.66 3.32
N GLU A 164 -13.78 -8.65 2.56
CA GLU A 164 -14.26 -8.46 1.19
C GLU A 164 -13.82 -9.61 0.27
N LEU A 165 -12.55 -10.04 0.36
CA LEU A 165 -12.04 -11.15 -0.43
C LEU A 165 -12.79 -12.46 -0.11
N THR A 166 -13.06 -12.72 1.16
CA THR A 166 -13.66 -13.98 1.62
C THR A 166 -15.18 -13.99 1.50
N LEU A 167 -15.87 -12.99 2.05
CA LEU A 167 -17.33 -12.91 2.07
C LEU A 167 -17.90 -12.30 0.78
N GLY A 168 -17.26 -11.25 0.25
CA GLY A 168 -17.76 -10.56 -0.94
C GLY A 168 -17.38 -11.25 -2.25
N ARG A 169 -16.15 -11.74 -2.35
CA ARG A 169 -15.62 -12.39 -3.57
C ARG A 169 -15.49 -13.92 -3.48
N GLY A 170 -15.82 -14.53 -2.33
CA GLY A 170 -15.79 -16.00 -2.17
C GLY A 170 -14.40 -16.64 -2.22
N LEU A 171 -13.33 -15.86 -2.03
CA LEU A 171 -11.96 -16.34 -2.19
C LEU A 171 -11.42 -16.98 -0.91
N THR A 172 -10.80 -18.16 -1.04
CA THR A 172 -10.07 -18.80 0.06
C THR A 172 -8.67 -18.19 0.20
N VAL A 173 -8.50 -17.31 1.18
CA VAL A 173 -7.23 -16.67 1.51
C VAL A 173 -7.00 -16.66 3.02
N GLY A 174 -5.75 -16.65 3.45
CA GLY A 174 -5.40 -16.51 4.87
C GLY A 174 -5.20 -15.05 5.24
N ARG A 175 -5.66 -14.64 6.44
CA ARG A 175 -5.52 -13.25 6.92
C ARG A 175 -4.07 -12.75 6.90
N GLY A 176 -3.11 -13.57 7.35
CA GLY A 176 -1.70 -13.21 7.33
C GLY A 176 -1.12 -13.02 5.92
N ALA A 177 -1.68 -13.68 4.91
CA ALA A 177 -1.29 -13.46 3.51
C ALA A 177 -1.78 -12.10 3.03
N VAL A 178 -3.01 -11.70 3.36
CA VAL A 178 -3.55 -10.37 3.03
C VAL A 178 -2.72 -9.28 3.70
N GLU A 179 -2.43 -9.41 5.01
CA GLU A 179 -1.59 -8.45 5.75
C GLU A 179 -0.20 -8.31 5.13
N LEU A 180 0.45 -9.44 4.78
CA LEU A 180 1.75 -9.45 4.12
C LEU A 180 1.72 -8.76 2.75
N LEU A 181 0.73 -9.08 1.91
CA LEU A 181 0.63 -8.53 0.55
C LEU A 181 0.28 -7.05 0.55
N MET A 182 -0.63 -6.62 1.43
CA MET A 182 -0.92 -5.19 1.62
C MET A 182 0.33 -4.43 2.06
N GLY A 183 1.08 -4.95 3.03
CA GLY A 183 2.34 -4.34 3.48
C GLY A 183 3.37 -4.21 2.35
N ARG A 184 3.52 -5.26 1.53
CA ARG A 184 4.41 -5.23 0.34
C ARG A 184 3.94 -4.26 -0.73
N ALA A 185 2.63 -4.12 -0.90
CA ALA A 185 2.03 -3.22 -1.88
C ALA A 185 1.96 -1.75 -1.43
N GLY A 186 2.32 -1.46 -0.17
CA GLY A 186 2.20 -0.14 0.43
C GLY A 186 0.74 0.28 0.69
N LEU A 187 -0.16 -0.68 0.86
CA LEU A 187 -1.59 -0.44 1.07
C LEU A 187 -1.92 -0.48 2.56
N TYR A 188 -2.60 0.55 3.04
CA TYR A 188 -2.99 0.69 4.43
C TYR A 188 -4.43 1.19 4.52
N GLY A 189 -5.11 0.82 5.60
CA GLY A 189 -6.42 1.40 5.92
C GLY A 189 -6.25 2.78 6.52
N LEU A 190 -7.33 3.59 6.46
CA LEU A 190 -7.32 4.90 7.11
C LEU A 190 -7.18 4.76 8.64
N PRO A 191 -6.48 5.69 9.28
CA PRO A 191 -6.37 5.71 10.74
C PRO A 191 -7.76 5.90 11.35
N GLY A 192 -8.02 5.27 12.49
CA GLY A 192 -9.26 5.53 13.23
C GLY A 192 -9.31 6.98 13.74
N PRO A 193 -10.51 7.51 14.04
CA PRO A 193 -10.63 8.81 14.70
C PRO A 193 -9.83 8.81 16.01
N ARG A 194 -9.15 9.93 16.32
CA ARG A 194 -8.42 10.09 17.59
C ARG A 194 -9.43 9.97 18.73
N LYS A 195 -9.19 9.01 19.65
CA LYS A 195 -10.00 8.90 20.88
C LYS A 195 -9.64 10.05 21.82
N SER A 196 -10.51 11.02 22.00
CA SER A 196 -10.45 11.93 23.15
C SER A 196 -10.94 11.18 24.39
N ARG A 197 -10.19 11.26 25.50
CA ARG A 197 -10.70 10.84 26.81
C ARG A 197 -11.60 11.96 27.33
N LEU A 198 -12.91 11.74 27.34
CA LEU A 198 -13.86 12.60 28.06
C LEU A 198 -14.09 12.01 29.46
N ILE A 199 -13.89 12.83 30.50
CA ILE A 199 -14.23 12.53 31.90
C ILE A 199 -15.44 13.39 32.24
N LEU A 200 -16.62 12.82 32.48
CA LEU A 200 -17.79 13.61 32.90
C LEU A 200 -18.77 12.86 33.84
N PRO A 201 -19.51 13.59 34.70
CA PRO A 201 -20.27 13.08 35.84
C PRO A 201 -21.66 12.51 35.47
N LYS A 202 -22.19 11.62 36.32
CA LYS A 202 -23.49 10.96 36.16
C LYS A 202 -24.64 11.91 36.58
N LEU A 203 -25.46 12.32 35.63
CA LEU A 203 -26.79 12.88 35.87
C LEU A 203 -27.83 12.00 35.14
N THR A 204 -28.86 11.57 35.86
CA THR A 204 -30.00 10.79 35.33
C THR A 204 -31.20 11.71 35.11
N THR A 205 -31.92 11.56 34.00
CA THR A 205 -33.10 12.36 33.65
C THR A 205 -34.27 11.44 33.27
N ALA A 206 -35.50 11.86 33.59
CA ALA A 206 -36.73 11.16 33.23
C ALA A 206 -37.09 11.43 31.76
N GLY A 207 -37.02 10.39 30.89
CA GLY A 207 -37.34 10.48 29.45
C GLY A 207 -36.46 9.61 28.55
N ASP A 208 -35.32 9.15 29.06
CA ASP A 208 -34.42 8.24 28.35
C ASP A 208 -34.97 6.80 28.36
N LEU A 209 -35.59 6.40 27.25
CA LEU A 209 -36.06 5.03 27.01
C LEU A 209 -34.94 4.10 26.53
N VAL A 210 -33.80 4.67 26.10
CA VAL A 210 -32.67 3.92 25.57
C VAL A 210 -31.75 3.47 26.72
N ARG A 211 -31.61 4.27 27.79
CA ARG A 211 -30.81 3.96 28.99
C ARG A 211 -29.40 3.44 28.66
N ARG A 212 -28.86 3.86 27.51
CA ARG A 212 -27.59 3.41 26.91
C ARG A 212 -27.55 1.93 26.50
N GLU A 213 -28.69 1.27 26.41
CA GLU A 213 -28.85 -0.08 25.88
C GLU A 213 -29.12 -0.02 24.37
N PHE A 214 -28.04 0.07 23.58
CA PHE A 214 -28.09 0.07 22.12
C PHE A 214 -28.12 -1.33 21.50
N THR A 215 -28.41 -2.36 22.28
CA THR A 215 -28.57 -3.72 21.76
C THR A 215 -30.04 -3.95 21.45
N ARG A 216 -30.35 -4.27 20.19
CA ARG A 216 -31.68 -4.63 19.73
C ARG A 216 -31.61 -5.94 18.96
N GLU A 217 -32.60 -6.79 19.22
CA GLU A 217 -32.66 -8.14 18.66
C GLU A 217 -33.29 -8.15 17.25
N ALA A 218 -34.10 -7.13 16.93
CA ALA A 218 -34.71 -6.99 15.63
C ALA A 218 -34.46 -5.61 14.99
N ILE A 219 -34.49 -5.61 13.66
CA ILE A 219 -34.42 -4.42 12.81
C ILE A 219 -35.66 -3.55 13.08
N ASP A 220 -35.49 -2.23 13.00
CA ASP A 220 -36.56 -1.23 13.13
C ASP A 220 -37.19 -1.12 14.54
N GLN A 221 -36.54 -1.68 15.58
CA GLN A 221 -36.95 -1.47 16.98
C GLN A 221 -36.45 -0.15 17.58
N LEU A 222 -35.27 0.30 17.16
CA LEU A 222 -34.67 1.55 17.64
C LEU A 222 -33.92 2.23 16.50
N TRP A 223 -34.40 3.42 16.17
CA TRP A 223 -33.70 4.35 15.31
C TRP A 223 -33.05 5.44 16.15
N VAL A 224 -31.84 5.85 15.75
CA VAL A 224 -31.18 7.04 16.29
C VAL A 224 -31.08 8.10 15.21
N THR A 225 -31.25 9.36 15.56
CA THR A 225 -31.18 10.48 14.63
C THR A 225 -30.34 11.62 15.19
N ASP A 226 -29.63 12.30 14.29
CA ASP A 226 -28.77 13.43 14.63
C ASP A 226 -28.56 14.36 13.42
N ILE A 227 -28.20 15.61 13.67
CA ILE A 227 -27.81 16.59 12.65
C ILE A 227 -26.36 17.00 12.88
N THR A 228 -25.54 16.90 11.84
CA THR A 228 -24.18 17.46 11.86
C THR A 228 -24.00 18.51 10.76
N GLU A 229 -23.17 19.52 11.05
CA GLU A 229 -22.76 20.55 10.11
C GLU A 229 -21.41 20.26 9.47
N HIS A 230 -21.28 20.60 8.20
CA HIS A 230 -20.10 20.32 7.39
C HIS A 230 -19.70 21.56 6.56
N PRO A 231 -18.48 22.09 6.73
CA PRO A 231 -18.07 23.32 6.07
C PRO A 231 -17.64 23.11 4.61
N THR A 232 -18.01 24.06 3.75
CA THR A 232 -17.47 24.27 2.40
C THR A 232 -16.96 25.71 2.24
N ARG A 233 -16.36 26.05 1.10
CA ARG A 233 -15.98 27.45 0.82
C ARG A 233 -17.17 28.39 0.60
N GLU A 234 -18.33 27.87 0.21
CA GLU A 234 -19.58 28.64 0.05
C GLU A 234 -20.39 28.80 1.34
N GLY A 235 -19.97 28.11 2.41
CA GLY A 235 -20.68 28.02 3.68
C GLY A 235 -21.02 26.58 4.07
N LYS A 236 -21.81 26.44 5.13
CA LYS A 236 -22.10 25.13 5.72
C LYS A 236 -23.18 24.36 4.94
N VAL A 237 -23.09 23.05 5.03
CA VAL A 237 -24.11 22.06 4.68
C VAL A 237 -24.47 21.31 5.95
N TYR A 238 -25.75 21.12 6.21
CA TYR A 238 -26.27 20.34 7.33
C TYR A 238 -26.80 19.01 6.80
N CYS A 239 -26.46 17.92 7.47
CA CYS A 239 -26.98 16.60 7.16
C CYS A 239 -27.64 16.01 8.39
N CYS A 240 -28.90 15.60 8.25
CA CYS A 240 -29.60 14.78 9.23
C CYS A 240 -29.60 13.34 8.75
N VAL A 241 -29.37 12.39 9.65
CA VAL A 241 -29.45 10.94 9.34
C VAL A 241 -30.30 10.24 10.38
N VAL A 242 -31.05 9.23 9.94
CA VAL A 242 -31.78 8.26 10.76
C VAL A 242 -31.12 6.91 10.54
N LEU A 243 -30.56 6.34 11.61
CA LEU A 243 -29.80 5.09 11.59
C LEU A 243 -30.56 4.02 12.39
N ASP A 244 -30.76 2.86 11.79
CA ASP A 244 -31.25 1.68 12.50
C ASP A 244 -30.11 1.03 13.30
N ILE A 245 -30.32 0.85 14.61
CA ILE A 245 -29.27 0.41 15.52
C ILE A 245 -28.87 -1.05 15.29
N CYS A 246 -29.84 -1.91 14.95
CA CYS A 246 -29.63 -3.35 14.75
C CYS A 246 -28.76 -3.61 13.51
N SER A 247 -29.20 -3.11 12.35
CA SER A 247 -28.54 -3.29 11.06
C SER A 247 -27.40 -2.31 10.78
N ARG A 248 -27.30 -1.22 11.55
CA ARG A 248 -26.39 -0.08 11.30
C ARG A 248 -26.66 0.64 9.98
N LYS A 249 -27.80 0.37 9.33
CA LYS A 249 -28.18 0.97 8.06
C LYS A 249 -28.69 2.39 8.28
N ILE A 250 -28.29 3.31 7.42
CA ILE A 250 -28.94 4.61 7.32
C ILE A 250 -30.25 4.37 6.58
N VAL A 251 -31.36 4.53 7.30
CA VAL A 251 -32.72 4.29 6.80
C VAL A 251 -33.38 5.58 6.30
N GLY A 252 -32.92 6.73 6.79
CA GLY A 252 -33.36 8.04 6.36
C GLY A 252 -32.21 9.05 6.41
N TRP A 253 -32.25 10.09 5.59
CA TRP A 253 -31.33 11.22 5.63
C TRP A 253 -31.94 12.43 4.89
N SER A 254 -31.43 13.61 5.20
CA SER A 254 -31.78 14.87 4.52
C SER A 254 -30.58 15.80 4.56
N ILE A 255 -30.38 16.60 3.51
CA ILE A 255 -29.25 17.52 3.37
C ILE A 255 -29.78 18.90 2.97
N ASP A 256 -29.36 19.94 3.67
CA ASP A 256 -29.75 21.33 3.38
C ASP A 256 -28.63 22.31 3.74
N SER A 257 -28.75 23.55 3.28
CA SER A 257 -27.91 24.69 3.63
C SER A 257 -28.21 25.27 5.03
N SER A 258 -29.35 24.89 5.64
CA SER A 258 -29.84 25.45 6.91
C SER A 258 -30.29 24.37 7.90
N GLN A 259 -30.05 24.61 9.20
CA GLN A 259 -30.40 23.68 10.28
C GLN A 259 -31.85 23.87 10.76
N THR A 260 -32.82 23.42 9.96
CA THR A 260 -34.26 23.62 10.22
C THR A 260 -34.94 22.38 10.80
N ALA A 261 -36.13 22.56 11.40
CA ALA A 261 -36.99 21.42 11.76
C ALA A 261 -37.40 20.58 10.54
N ALA A 262 -37.53 21.21 9.36
CA ALA A 262 -37.83 20.53 8.11
C ALA A 262 -36.73 19.55 7.73
N LEU A 263 -35.45 19.88 7.95
CA LEU A 263 -34.32 18.97 7.72
C LEU A 263 -34.50 17.64 8.47
N ALA A 264 -34.77 17.69 9.77
CA ALA A 264 -35.02 16.51 10.60
C ALA A 264 -36.30 15.76 10.18
N THR A 265 -37.38 16.50 9.96
CA THR A 265 -38.70 15.95 9.60
C THR A 265 -38.68 15.25 8.24
N ASN A 266 -37.86 15.73 7.30
CA ASN A 266 -37.66 15.12 5.99
C ASN A 266 -36.85 13.81 6.10
N ALA A 267 -35.77 13.80 6.89
CA ALA A 267 -34.99 12.58 7.11
C ALA A 267 -35.83 11.48 7.76
N LEU A 268 -36.64 11.84 8.76
CA LEU A 268 -37.61 10.95 9.40
C LEU A 268 -38.67 10.46 8.40
N GLY A 269 -39.23 11.37 7.60
CA GLY A 269 -40.20 11.01 6.56
C GLY A 269 -39.65 9.97 5.58
N MET A 270 -38.40 10.13 5.15
CA MET A 270 -37.75 9.16 4.26
C MET A 270 -37.56 7.80 4.94
N ALA A 271 -37.15 7.77 6.22
CA ALA A 271 -37.03 6.54 6.99
C ALA A 271 -38.36 5.79 7.11
N ILE A 272 -39.43 6.49 7.49
CA ILE A 272 -40.78 5.93 7.61
C ILE A 272 -41.24 5.35 6.27
N GLN A 273 -41.06 6.09 5.17
CA GLN A 273 -41.45 5.64 3.85
C GLN A 273 -40.69 4.38 3.41
N ALA A 274 -39.40 4.31 3.73
CA ALA A 274 -38.54 3.18 3.38
C ALA A 274 -38.81 1.92 4.22
N ARG A 275 -39.28 2.07 5.46
CA ARG A 275 -39.32 0.98 6.44
C ARG A 275 -40.68 0.58 6.97
N ARG A 276 -41.60 1.54 7.12
CA ARG A 276 -42.89 1.34 7.82
C ARG A 276 -42.65 0.68 9.19
N PRO A 277 -42.05 1.40 10.14
CA PRO A 277 -41.65 0.83 11.42
C PRO A 277 -42.85 0.25 12.17
N PRO A 278 -42.67 -0.80 12.99
CA PRO A 278 -43.75 -1.35 13.80
C PRO A 278 -44.17 -0.36 14.89
N ASP A 279 -45.43 -0.45 15.31
CA ASP A 279 -45.95 0.34 16.43
C ASP A 279 -45.11 0.08 17.70
N GLY A 280 -44.75 1.16 18.38
CA GLY A 280 -43.91 1.11 19.59
C GLY A 280 -42.40 1.12 19.31
N ALA A 281 -41.96 1.14 18.04
CA ALA A 281 -40.57 1.38 17.69
C ALA A 281 -40.11 2.75 18.20
N VAL A 282 -38.86 2.85 18.66
CA VAL A 282 -38.36 4.08 19.29
C VAL A 282 -37.54 4.87 18.28
N ILE A 283 -37.74 6.19 18.23
CA ILE A 283 -36.80 7.11 17.60
C ILE A 283 -36.12 7.96 18.68
N HIS A 284 -34.80 7.89 18.74
CA HIS A 284 -34.01 8.56 19.75
C HIS A 284 -33.16 9.69 19.14
N SER A 285 -33.19 10.86 19.78
CA SER A 285 -32.40 12.03 19.39
C SER A 285 -31.74 12.70 20.60
N ASP A 286 -30.84 13.65 20.34
CA ASP A 286 -30.49 14.64 21.36
C ASP A 286 -31.62 15.64 21.62
N HIS A 287 -31.36 16.60 22.51
CA HIS A 287 -32.27 17.69 22.86
C HIS A 287 -32.23 18.88 21.86
N GLY A 288 -31.80 18.65 20.61
CA GLY A 288 -31.82 19.69 19.58
C GLY A 288 -33.23 20.25 19.34
N VAL A 289 -33.34 21.57 19.18
CA VAL A 289 -34.62 22.27 18.96
C VAL A 289 -35.39 21.76 17.73
N GLN A 290 -34.68 21.18 16.78
CA GLN A 290 -35.25 20.57 15.58
C GLN A 290 -36.03 19.29 15.92
N PHE A 291 -35.53 18.48 16.85
CA PHE A 291 -36.14 17.21 17.25
C PHE A 291 -37.26 17.40 18.28
N THR A 292 -37.25 18.50 19.03
CA THR A 292 -38.37 18.88 19.91
C THR A 292 -39.49 19.64 19.19
N SER A 293 -39.32 19.91 17.89
CA SER A 293 -40.35 20.61 17.11
C SER A 293 -41.64 19.79 17.03
N TRP A 294 -42.77 20.51 17.01
CA TRP A 294 -44.09 19.87 16.88
C TRP A 294 -44.18 19.03 15.60
N ALA A 295 -43.68 19.54 14.47
CA ALA A 295 -43.73 18.84 13.18
C ALA A 295 -42.97 17.50 13.21
N PHE A 296 -41.79 17.46 13.85
CA PHE A 296 -41.02 16.22 13.98
C PHE A 296 -41.71 15.22 14.92
N THR A 297 -42.11 15.69 16.10
CA THR A 297 -42.70 14.86 17.16
C THR A 297 -44.05 14.28 16.71
N GLN A 298 -44.90 15.11 16.11
CA GLN A 298 -46.21 14.68 15.60
C GLN A 298 -46.03 13.64 14.50
N ARG A 299 -45.11 13.87 13.55
CA ARG A 299 -44.86 12.91 12.47
C ARG A 299 -44.37 11.55 12.98
N ALA A 300 -43.54 11.54 14.02
CA ALA A 300 -43.11 10.30 14.65
C ALA A 300 -44.30 9.55 15.27
N LEU A 301 -45.10 10.23 16.09
CA LEU A 301 -46.28 9.66 16.75
C LEU A 301 -47.31 9.12 15.75
N ASP A 302 -47.61 9.89 14.70
CA ASP A 302 -48.55 9.50 13.63
C ASP A 302 -48.09 8.24 12.86
N SER A 303 -46.80 7.93 12.93
CA SER A 303 -46.17 6.79 12.25
C SER A 303 -45.91 5.60 13.19
N GLY A 304 -46.49 5.61 14.39
CA GLY A 304 -46.33 4.54 15.39
C GLY A 304 -45.01 4.56 16.16
N LEU A 305 -44.16 5.58 15.93
CA LEU A 305 -42.89 5.72 16.63
C LEU A 305 -43.08 6.42 17.99
N LEU A 306 -42.26 6.02 18.96
CA LEU A 306 -42.15 6.65 20.27
C LEU A 306 -40.90 7.54 20.31
N PRO A 307 -41.05 8.88 20.30
CA PRO A 307 -39.92 9.79 20.47
C PRO A 307 -39.29 9.62 21.84
N SER A 308 -37.98 9.43 21.87
CA SER A 308 -37.16 9.40 23.08
C SER A 308 -36.03 10.41 22.94
N MET A 309 -35.66 11.06 24.04
CA MET A 309 -34.50 11.96 24.09
C MET A 309 -33.53 11.48 25.18
N GLY A 310 -32.24 11.55 24.87
CA GLY A 310 -31.17 11.25 25.83
C GLY A 310 -31.11 12.28 26.96
N ALA A 311 -30.36 12.01 28.04
CA ALA A 311 -30.20 12.99 29.12
C ALA A 311 -29.44 14.24 28.63
N VAL A 312 -29.88 15.43 29.05
CA VAL A 312 -29.19 16.70 28.75
C VAL A 312 -27.71 16.60 29.14
N GLY A 313 -26.82 16.74 28.16
CA GLY A 313 -25.37 16.71 28.38
C GLY A 313 -24.75 15.31 28.45
N SER A 314 -25.45 14.24 28.05
CA SER A 314 -24.88 12.89 27.98
C SER A 314 -24.47 12.48 26.57
N CYS A 315 -23.16 12.50 26.28
CA CYS A 315 -22.60 11.99 25.02
C CYS A 315 -22.75 10.46 24.84
N TYR A 316 -23.06 9.72 25.91
CA TYR A 316 -23.20 8.26 25.81
C TYR A 316 -24.53 7.83 25.18
N ASP A 317 -25.56 8.67 25.24
CA ASP A 317 -26.91 8.36 24.76
C ASP A 317 -26.97 8.43 23.21
N ASN A 318 -25.98 9.07 22.57
CA ASN A 318 -25.80 9.17 21.12
C ASN A 318 -24.51 8.52 20.59
N ALA A 319 -23.84 7.68 21.39
CA ALA A 319 -22.52 7.14 21.06
C ALA A 319 -22.45 6.41 19.69
N VAL A 320 -23.55 5.78 19.26
CA VAL A 320 -23.60 5.09 17.97
C VAL A 320 -23.56 6.06 16.80
N ILE A 321 -24.36 7.13 16.84
CA ILE A 321 -24.44 8.11 15.76
C ILE A 321 -23.22 9.04 15.76
N GLU A 322 -22.68 9.39 16.94
CA GLU A 322 -21.38 10.06 17.05
C GLU A 322 -20.25 9.23 16.42
N SER A 323 -20.23 7.92 16.68
CA SER A 323 -19.26 7.02 16.07
C SER A 323 -19.44 6.89 14.56
N PHE A 324 -20.65 7.08 14.04
CA PHE A 324 -20.92 7.16 12.62
C PHE A 324 -20.32 8.44 12.02
N TRP A 325 -20.62 9.61 12.60
CA TRP A 325 -20.08 10.88 12.15
C TRP A 325 -18.55 10.93 12.21
N GLY A 326 -17.95 10.42 13.28
CA GLY A 326 -16.49 10.33 13.40
C GLY A 326 -15.84 9.46 12.31
N ARG A 327 -16.54 8.44 11.80
CA ARG A 327 -16.08 7.63 10.66
C ARG A 327 -16.24 8.38 9.35
N MET A 328 -17.41 8.96 9.10
CA MET A 328 -17.65 9.76 7.90
C MET A 328 -16.67 10.94 7.79
N GLN A 329 -16.31 11.55 8.93
CA GLN A 329 -15.31 12.60 9.00
C GLN A 329 -13.97 12.14 8.44
N VAL A 330 -13.51 10.94 8.79
CA VAL A 330 -12.22 10.40 8.35
C VAL A 330 -12.31 9.84 6.94
N GLU A 331 -13.35 9.07 6.65
CA GLU A 331 -13.51 8.27 5.43
C GLU A 331 -13.91 9.15 4.23
N LEU A 332 -14.62 10.26 4.46
CA LEU A 332 -15.09 11.18 3.42
C LEU A 332 -14.57 12.61 3.62
N LEU A 333 -14.93 13.24 4.74
CA LEU A 333 -14.87 14.71 4.83
C LEU A 333 -13.44 15.26 4.88
N ASN A 334 -12.53 14.56 5.57
CA ASN A 334 -11.12 14.94 5.71
C ASN A 334 -10.27 14.59 4.48
N ARG A 335 -10.84 13.92 3.47
CA ARG A 335 -10.10 13.44 2.30
C ARG A 335 -9.73 14.56 1.33
N ARG A 336 -10.54 15.61 1.27
CA ARG A 336 -10.33 16.76 0.38
C ARG A 336 -10.99 18.02 0.93
N ARG A 337 -10.69 19.16 0.32
CA ARG A 337 -11.42 20.41 0.55
C ARG A 337 -12.65 20.45 -0.35
N TRP A 338 -13.75 20.96 0.18
CA TRP A 338 -15.03 21.07 -0.51
C TRP A 338 -15.26 22.51 -0.94
N ASN A 339 -15.47 22.73 -2.24
CA ASN A 339 -15.63 24.08 -2.77
C ASN A 339 -17.08 24.53 -2.63
N THR A 340 -18.02 23.71 -3.09
CA THR A 340 -19.43 24.07 -3.17
C THR A 340 -20.31 23.23 -2.27
N ARG A 341 -21.47 23.76 -1.89
CA ARG A 341 -22.47 23.00 -1.12
C ARG A 341 -22.97 21.77 -1.88
N LEU A 342 -23.18 21.92 -3.19
CA LEU A 342 -23.66 20.84 -4.06
C LEU A 342 -22.64 19.69 -4.18
N GLU A 343 -21.35 20.01 -4.32
CA GLU A 343 -20.28 19.01 -4.37
C GLU A 343 -20.26 18.16 -3.10
N LEU A 344 -20.34 18.80 -1.94
CA LEU A 344 -20.36 18.11 -0.66
C LEU A 344 -21.66 17.30 -0.48
N ALA A 345 -22.82 17.88 -0.80
CA ALA A 345 -24.10 17.19 -0.68
C ALA A 345 -24.13 15.89 -1.52
N ASN A 346 -23.65 15.94 -2.76
CA ASN A 346 -23.56 14.76 -3.63
C ASN A 346 -22.62 13.69 -3.05
N ALA A 347 -21.50 14.10 -2.46
CA ALA A 347 -20.55 13.16 -1.88
C ALA A 347 -21.06 12.55 -0.56
N ILE A 348 -21.80 13.32 0.25
CA ILE A 348 -22.52 12.80 1.43
C ILE A 348 -23.55 11.77 0.97
N PHE A 349 -24.38 12.08 -0.03
CA PHE A 349 -25.34 11.14 -0.61
C PHE A 349 -24.69 9.82 -1.05
N GLU A 350 -23.64 9.91 -1.88
CA GLU A 350 -22.92 8.72 -2.36
C GLU A 350 -22.34 7.91 -1.19
N TYR A 351 -21.81 8.60 -0.17
CA TYR A 351 -21.30 7.94 1.01
C TYR A 351 -22.39 7.21 1.79
N LEU A 352 -23.57 7.80 1.99
CA LEU A 352 -24.66 7.17 2.75
C LEU A 352 -25.25 5.96 2.00
N GLU A 353 -25.67 6.17 0.75
CA GLU A 353 -26.44 5.19 -0.01
C GLU A 353 -25.57 4.10 -0.66
N ILE A 354 -24.45 4.49 -1.25
CA ILE A 354 -23.62 3.59 -2.06
C ILE A 354 -22.55 2.98 -1.18
N PHE A 355 -21.81 3.78 -0.42
CA PHE A 355 -20.70 3.27 0.37
C PHE A 355 -21.15 2.64 1.68
N HIS A 356 -21.69 3.41 2.63
CA HIS A 356 -22.02 2.96 3.99
C HIS A 356 -23.05 1.81 3.98
N ASN A 357 -24.18 1.99 3.30
CA ASN A 357 -25.26 1.01 3.32
C ASN A 357 -24.94 -0.29 2.56
N ARG A 358 -24.25 -0.21 1.41
CA ARG A 358 -24.14 -1.34 0.46
C ARG A 358 -22.75 -1.95 0.34
N LYS A 359 -21.68 -1.18 0.60
CA LYS A 359 -20.30 -1.64 0.39
C LYS A 359 -19.50 -1.75 1.68
N ARG A 360 -19.74 -0.86 2.65
CA ARG A 360 -18.94 -0.74 3.86
C ARG A 360 -19.12 -1.95 4.74
N ARG A 361 -18.02 -2.61 5.12
CA ARG A 361 -17.98 -3.80 5.99
C ARG A 361 -17.94 -3.39 7.47
N HIS A 362 -18.88 -3.90 8.27
CA HIS A 362 -19.04 -3.54 9.68
C HIS A 362 -18.62 -4.67 10.61
N SER A 363 -17.61 -4.44 11.46
CA SER A 363 -17.15 -5.45 12.42
C SER A 363 -18.21 -5.83 13.46
N SER A 364 -19.13 -4.91 13.78
CA SER A 364 -20.27 -5.18 14.68
C SER A 364 -21.33 -6.10 14.05
N LEU A 365 -21.32 -6.27 12.73
CA LEU A 365 -22.23 -7.12 11.97
C LEU A 365 -21.52 -8.38 11.45
N GLY A 366 -20.45 -8.83 12.11
CA GLY A 366 -19.67 -9.97 11.63
C GLY A 366 -18.94 -9.72 10.30
N MET A 367 -18.64 -8.46 9.99
CA MET A 367 -18.11 -8.01 8.69
C MET A 367 -19.09 -8.05 7.53
N LEU A 368 -20.40 -8.21 7.77
CA LEU A 368 -21.40 -7.92 6.76
C LEU A 368 -21.54 -6.42 6.51
N THR A 369 -22.01 -6.06 5.32
CA THR A 369 -22.55 -4.72 5.07
C THR A 369 -23.93 -4.59 5.71
N PRO A 370 -24.41 -3.36 6.01
CA PRO A 370 -25.76 -3.18 6.53
C PRO A 370 -26.84 -3.85 5.65
N THR A 371 -26.71 -3.76 4.33
CA THR A 371 -27.65 -4.38 3.39
C THR A 371 -27.57 -5.91 3.39
N GLU A 372 -26.37 -6.49 3.44
CA GLU A 372 -26.20 -7.95 3.53
C GLU A 372 -26.77 -8.50 4.85
N TYR A 373 -26.52 -7.80 5.96
CA TYR A 373 -27.02 -8.19 7.28
C TYR A 373 -28.56 -8.25 7.32
N GLU A 374 -29.23 -7.25 6.72
CA GLU A 374 -30.69 -7.27 6.62
C GLU A 374 -31.21 -8.37 5.71
N THR A 375 -30.54 -8.61 4.58
CA THR A 375 -30.92 -9.66 3.63
C THR A 375 -30.85 -11.03 4.31
N MET A 376 -29.80 -11.28 5.09
CA MET A 376 -29.64 -12.51 5.86
C MET A 376 -30.71 -12.65 6.96
N ASN A 377 -31.00 -11.59 7.72
CA ASN A 377 -32.03 -11.63 8.76
C ASN A 377 -33.45 -11.85 8.21
N ARG A 378 -33.78 -11.26 7.06
CA ARG A 378 -35.07 -11.47 6.39
C ARG A 378 -35.23 -12.91 5.93
N ALA A 379 -34.18 -13.53 5.38
CA ALA A 379 -34.22 -14.93 4.97
C ALA A 379 -34.48 -15.89 6.15
N ILE A 380 -33.97 -15.58 7.34
CA ILE A 380 -34.16 -16.38 8.57
C ILE A 380 -35.60 -16.28 9.10
N HIS A 381 -36.31 -15.17 8.87
CA HIS A 381 -37.68 -14.98 9.37
C HIS A 381 -38.77 -15.44 8.37
N VAL A 382 -38.38 -15.79 7.14
CA VAL A 382 -39.29 -16.30 6.10
C VAL A 382 -39.20 -17.83 5.95
N ALA A 383 -38.11 -18.44 6.40
CA ALA A 383 -37.94 -19.89 6.50
C ALA A 383 -38.39 -20.40 7.88
#